data_AF-A0A1H4LIY2-F1
#
_entry.id   AF-A0A1H4LIY2-F1
#
_cell.length_a   1.000
_cell.length_b   1.000
_cell.length_c   1.000
_cell.angle_alpha   90.00
_cell.angle_beta   90.00
_cell.angle_gamma   90.00
#
_symmetry.space_group_name_H-M   'P 1'
#
loop_
_entity.id
_entity.type
_entity.pdbx_description
1 polymer ?
#
loop_
_entity_poly.entity_id
_entity_poly.type
_entity_poly.pdbx_seq_one_letter_code
_entity_poly.pdbx_strand_id
1 'polypeptide(L)'
;MTKISKAFGLGLALSALIAGIVPGTSTPAQAGDAGLGIGLSWVFGSGYNSGLAAGAKIFTDRDKDHSAGSLGLDYHFGSESLRPNLGISYVGDGGYVDANFGYNIGTGNIDFGLGGGFVNSRD
;
A
#
# COMPACT_ATOMS: atom_id res chain seq x y z
N MET A 1 32.79 5.36 36.58
CA MET A 1 33.56 5.33 35.32
C MET A 1 32.60 4.94 34.21
N THR A 2 32.25 5.92 33.39
CA THR A 2 31.23 5.87 32.33
C THR A 2 31.80 5.23 31.06
N LYS A 3 31.05 4.34 30.40
CA LYS A 3 31.26 4.01 28.98
C LYS A 3 29.92 4.05 28.23
N ILE A 4 29.93 4.94 27.24
CA ILE A 4 28.91 5.21 26.23
C ILE A 4 29.06 4.24 25.07
N SER A 5 27.93 3.85 24.47
CA SER A 5 27.65 3.77 23.02
C SER A 5 26.96 2.47 22.60
N LYS A 6 25.68 2.56 22.26
CA LYS A 6 25.17 2.36 20.88
C LYS A 6 23.66 2.54 20.87
N ALA A 7 23.22 3.60 20.18
CA ALA A 7 21.84 3.79 19.78
C ALA A 7 21.43 2.66 18.82
N PHE A 8 20.28 2.04 19.06
CA PHE A 8 19.62 1.23 18.04
C PHE A 8 18.11 1.22 18.30
N GLY A 9 17.36 1.64 17.28
CA GLY A 9 15.96 1.27 17.11
C GLY A 9 14.93 2.23 17.69
N LEU A 10 14.77 3.42 17.08
CA LEU A 10 13.42 3.97 16.90
C LEU A 10 12.65 2.96 16.03
N GLY A 11 11.99 2.00 16.67
CA GLY A 11 11.24 0.93 16.02
C GLY A 11 9.92 0.67 16.75
N LEU A 12 9.26 1.72 17.24
CA LEU A 12 8.02 1.63 18.01
C LEU A 12 7.20 2.88 17.73
N ALA A 13 6.39 2.87 16.67
CA ALA A 13 5.11 3.59 16.56
C ALA A 13 4.61 3.57 15.11
N LEU A 14 4.12 2.44 14.63
CA LEU A 14 3.13 2.43 13.54
C LEU A 14 2.30 1.13 13.55
N SER A 15 1.90 0.67 14.75
CA SER A 15 1.07 -0.53 14.92
C SER A 15 -0.37 -0.20 15.37
N ALA A 16 -0.78 1.07 15.31
CA ALA A 16 -2.06 1.52 15.86
C ALA A 16 -2.95 2.23 14.83
N LEU A 17 -3.36 1.53 13.76
CA LEU A 17 -4.56 1.98 13.01
C LEU A 17 -5.39 0.86 12.37
N ILE A 18 -5.36 -0.37 12.91
CA ILE A 18 -6.30 -1.41 12.46
C ILE A 18 -6.80 -2.18 13.69
N ALA A 19 -7.49 -1.48 14.59
CA ALA A 19 -8.22 -2.08 15.70
C ALA A 19 -9.70 -1.67 15.58
N GLY A 20 -10.51 -2.59 15.04
CA GLY A 20 -11.91 -2.37 14.70
C GLY A 20 -12.01 -2.23 13.18
N ILE A 21 -12.44 -3.24 12.42
CA ILE A 21 -13.74 -3.90 12.51
C ILE A 21 -13.54 -5.32 11.96
N VAL A 22 -13.55 -6.35 12.82
CA VAL A 22 -13.98 -7.76 12.60
C VAL A 22 -13.55 -8.54 13.86
N PRO A 23 -14.48 -8.98 14.73
CA PRO A 23 -14.14 -9.91 15.80
C PRO A 23 -14.09 -11.33 15.20
N GLY A 24 -12.90 -11.76 14.79
CA GLY A 24 -12.72 -13.10 14.22
C GLY A 24 -11.30 -13.28 13.66
N THR A 25 -10.40 -13.77 14.51
CA THR A 25 -9.11 -14.39 14.15
C THR A 25 -8.25 -13.66 13.12
N SER A 26 -7.69 -12.50 13.47
CA SER A 26 -6.48 -12.01 12.79
C SER A 26 -5.26 -12.52 13.55
N THR A 27 -4.77 -13.70 13.18
CA THR A 27 -3.32 -13.92 13.28
C THR A 27 -2.67 -12.76 12.55
N PRO A 28 -1.79 -11.96 13.19
CA PRO A 28 -1.05 -10.95 12.45
C PRO A 28 -0.35 -11.70 11.32
N ALA A 29 -0.70 -11.38 10.07
CA ALA A 29 0.04 -11.84 8.91
C ALA A 29 1.52 -11.63 9.25
N GLN A 30 2.28 -12.72 9.31
CA GLN A 30 3.64 -12.68 9.81
C GLN A 30 4.38 -11.63 8.99
N ALA A 31 4.88 -10.58 9.67
CA ALA A 31 5.53 -9.43 9.04
C ALA A 31 6.78 -9.76 8.19
N GLY A 32 7.13 -11.06 8.05
CA GLY A 32 8.14 -11.56 7.14
C GLY A 32 7.66 -11.71 5.68
N ASP A 33 6.36 -11.89 5.46
CA ASP A 33 5.78 -12.12 4.12
C ASP A 33 5.05 -10.92 3.53
N ALA A 34 4.93 -9.82 4.28
CA ALA A 34 4.35 -8.61 3.73
C ALA A 34 5.19 -8.12 2.53
N GLY A 35 4.57 -8.11 1.35
CA GLY A 35 5.16 -7.58 0.12
C GLY A 35 5.22 -6.05 0.19
N LEU A 36 6.34 -5.45 -0.23
CA LEU A 36 6.41 -4.00 -0.45
C LEU A 36 6.57 -3.75 -1.95
N GLY A 37 5.67 -2.93 -2.49
CA GLY A 37 5.68 -2.53 -3.89
C GLY A 37 5.70 -1.03 -4.06
N ILE A 38 6.28 -0.60 -5.17
CA ILE A 38 6.18 0.75 -5.69
C ILE A 38 5.58 0.68 -7.08
N GLY A 39 4.69 1.61 -7.41
CA GLY A 39 3.99 1.53 -8.68
C GLY A 39 3.31 2.81 -9.10
N LEU A 40 2.75 2.71 -10.29
CA LEU A 40 1.93 3.74 -10.89
C LEU A 40 0.49 3.23 -10.98
N SER A 41 -0.47 4.13 -10.83
CA SER A 41 -1.89 3.84 -10.95
C SER A 41 -2.54 4.92 -11.80
N TRP A 42 -3.41 4.52 -12.71
CA TRP A 42 -4.34 5.42 -13.37
C TRP A 42 -5.63 5.48 -12.55
N VAL A 43 -6.02 6.68 -12.13
CA VAL A 43 -7.22 6.95 -11.36
C VAL A 43 -8.32 7.41 -12.32
N PHE A 44 -9.46 6.71 -12.26
CA PHE A 44 -10.65 7.04 -13.01
C PHE A 44 -11.53 7.98 -12.18
N GLY A 45 -11.91 9.09 -12.78
CA GLY A 45 -12.68 10.16 -12.14
C GLY A 45 -13.11 11.21 -13.17
N SER A 46 -13.64 12.33 -12.70
CA SER A 46 -14.01 13.48 -13.55
C SER A 46 -13.12 14.69 -13.29
N GLY A 47 -12.77 15.41 -14.36
CA GLY A 47 -11.91 16.60 -14.29
C GLY A 47 -10.54 16.29 -13.66
N TYR A 48 -10.13 17.12 -12.70
CA TYR A 48 -8.83 17.01 -12.02
C TYR A 48 -8.70 15.79 -11.09
N ASN A 49 -9.76 14.98 -10.91
CA ASN A 49 -9.72 13.73 -10.16
C ASN A 49 -9.30 12.52 -11.00
N SER A 50 -9.27 12.62 -12.33
CA SER A 50 -8.69 11.58 -13.17
C SER A 50 -7.25 11.89 -13.51
N GLY A 51 -6.43 10.85 -13.56
CA GLY A 51 -5.03 11.02 -13.93
C GLY A 51 -4.11 9.97 -13.33
N LEU A 52 -2.82 10.26 -13.46
CA LEU A 52 -1.76 9.39 -12.97
C LEU A 52 -1.58 9.59 -11.45
N ALA A 53 -1.27 8.51 -10.77
CA ALA A 53 -0.83 8.47 -9.39
C ALA A 53 0.42 7.59 -9.26
N ALA A 54 1.31 7.92 -8.32
CA ALA A 54 2.48 7.13 -7.99
C ALA A 54 2.53 6.88 -6.49
N GLY A 55 2.87 5.67 -6.07
CA GLY A 55 2.76 5.32 -4.65
C GLY A 55 3.51 4.09 -4.24
N ALA A 56 3.39 3.82 -2.93
CA ALA A 56 3.87 2.60 -2.32
C ALA A 56 2.68 1.79 -1.80
N LYS A 57 2.78 0.48 -1.92
CA LYS A 57 1.75 -0.48 -1.51
C LYS A 57 2.37 -1.57 -0.67
N ILE A 58 1.61 -2.00 0.33
CA ILE A 58 1.90 -3.19 1.12
C ILE A 58 0.90 -4.27 0.74
N PHE A 59 1.39 -5.50 0.59
CA PHE A 59 0.57 -6.65 0.22
C PHE A 59 0.44 -7.58 1.43
N THR A 60 -0.76 -8.15 1.61
CA THR A 60 -1.03 -9.13 2.67
C THR A 60 -0.26 -10.42 2.47
N ASP A 61 0.04 -10.74 1.21
CA ASP A 61 0.70 -11.98 0.79
C ASP A 61 1.69 -11.66 -0.34
N ARG A 62 2.77 -12.43 -0.45
CA ARG A 62 3.83 -12.29 -1.47
C ARG A 62 3.95 -13.54 -2.36
N ASP A 63 3.09 -14.53 -2.18
CA ASP A 63 3.16 -15.76 -2.97
C ASP A 63 2.92 -15.50 -4.47
N LYS A 64 3.79 -16.08 -5.30
CA LYS A 64 3.76 -16.00 -6.78
C LYS A 64 2.45 -16.63 -7.31
N ASP A 65 1.88 -16.01 -8.34
CA ASP A 65 0.61 -16.40 -8.98
C ASP A 65 -0.63 -16.35 -8.06
N HIS A 66 -0.55 -15.61 -6.94
CA HIS A 66 -1.67 -15.44 -6.03
C HIS A 66 -2.26 -14.03 -6.06
N SER A 67 -3.56 -13.96 -5.79
CA SER A 67 -4.27 -12.70 -5.57
C SER A 67 -4.03 -12.23 -4.13
N ALA A 68 -3.35 -11.11 -3.95
CA ALA A 68 -3.09 -10.51 -2.65
C ALA A 68 -3.98 -9.29 -2.41
N GLY A 69 -4.39 -9.06 -1.16
CA GLY A 69 -4.93 -7.78 -0.76
C GLY A 69 -3.81 -6.75 -0.69
N SER A 70 -4.06 -5.53 -1.15
CA SER A 70 -3.12 -4.42 -1.10
C SER A 70 -3.68 -3.25 -0.32
N LEU A 71 -2.84 -2.63 0.51
CA LEU A 71 -3.10 -1.34 1.14
C LEU A 71 -2.00 -0.37 0.70
N GLY A 72 -2.37 0.79 0.19
CA GLY A 72 -1.45 1.71 -0.47
C GLY A 72 -1.66 3.17 -0.10
N LEU A 73 -0.63 3.95 -0.38
CA LEU A 73 -0.68 5.41 -0.34
C LEU A 73 -0.03 5.95 -1.62
N ASP A 74 -0.85 6.59 -2.46
CA ASP A 74 -0.38 7.16 -3.72
C ASP A 74 -0.46 8.68 -3.67
N TYR A 75 0.44 9.35 -4.38
CA TYR A 75 0.36 10.76 -4.72
C TYR A 75 -0.30 10.91 -6.09
N HIS A 76 -1.48 11.53 -6.13
CA HIS A 76 -2.23 11.79 -7.35
C HIS A 76 -1.77 13.12 -7.97
N PHE A 77 -1.20 13.07 -9.16
CA PHE A 77 -0.61 14.24 -9.81
C PHE A 77 -1.67 15.22 -10.33
N GLY A 78 -2.87 14.75 -10.70
CA GLY A 78 -3.93 15.62 -11.22
C GLY A 78 -4.52 16.57 -10.18
N SER A 79 -4.58 16.12 -8.92
CA SER A 79 -5.16 16.85 -7.79
C SER A 79 -4.13 17.25 -6.74
N GLU A 80 -2.85 17.01 -7.01
CA GLU A 80 -1.70 17.30 -6.14
C GLU A 80 -1.87 16.81 -4.68
N SER A 81 -2.49 15.63 -4.51
CA SER A 81 -2.91 15.15 -3.19
C SER A 81 -2.55 13.70 -2.94
N LEU A 82 -2.44 13.35 -1.67
CA LEU A 82 -2.34 11.97 -1.21
C LEU A 82 -3.69 11.25 -1.30
N ARG A 83 -3.61 9.97 -1.66
CA ARG A 83 -4.73 9.06 -1.85
C ARG A 83 -4.43 7.71 -1.19
N PRO A 84 -4.80 7.53 0.10
CA PRO A 84 -4.88 6.21 0.70
C PRO A 84 -5.82 5.34 -0.13
N ASN A 85 -5.39 4.14 -0.47
CA ASN A 85 -6.14 3.21 -1.31
C ASN A 85 -6.03 1.78 -0.79
N LEU A 86 -7.05 0.98 -1.04
CA LEU A 86 -6.99 -0.46 -0.83
C LEU A 86 -7.49 -1.16 -2.08
N GLY A 87 -6.98 -2.36 -2.33
CA GLY A 87 -7.23 -3.05 -3.59
C GLY A 87 -6.93 -4.52 -3.54
N ILE A 88 -7.12 -5.15 -4.69
CA ILE A 88 -6.72 -6.51 -4.97
C ILE A 88 -5.62 -6.42 -6.03
N SER A 89 -4.51 -7.09 -5.74
CA SER A 89 -3.33 -7.13 -6.60
C SER A 89 -3.05 -8.56 -7.02
N TYR A 90 -2.63 -8.74 -8.27
CA TYR A 90 -2.11 -9.98 -8.78
C TYR A 90 -0.59 -9.87 -8.89
N VAL A 91 0.14 -10.72 -8.16
CA VAL A 91 1.61 -10.70 -8.09
C VAL A 91 2.18 -11.78 -8.99
N GLY A 92 2.98 -11.38 -9.97
CA GLY A 92 3.71 -12.26 -10.89
C GLY A 92 5.22 -12.20 -10.68
N ASP A 93 5.99 -12.61 -11.70
CA ASP A 93 7.45 -12.60 -11.65
C ASP A 93 8.02 -11.17 -11.66
N GLY A 94 8.29 -10.65 -10.46
CA GLY A 94 8.97 -9.36 -10.23
C GLY A 94 8.07 -8.13 -10.34
N GLY A 95 6.77 -8.30 -10.51
CA GLY A 95 5.83 -7.20 -10.67
C GLY A 95 4.42 -7.55 -10.21
N TYR A 96 3.58 -6.52 -10.09
CA TYR A 96 2.18 -6.66 -9.75
C TYR A 96 1.30 -5.79 -10.64
N VAL A 97 0.06 -6.21 -10.82
CA VAL A 97 -1.03 -5.38 -11.35
C VAL A 97 -2.11 -5.31 -10.29
N ASP A 98 -2.76 -4.15 -10.15
CA ASP A 98 -3.74 -3.94 -9.09
C ASP A 98 -4.98 -3.18 -9.56
N ALA A 99 -6.11 -3.54 -8.94
CA ALA A 99 -7.33 -2.77 -8.97
C ALA A 99 -7.60 -2.24 -7.56
N ASN A 100 -7.72 -0.92 -7.42
CA ASN A 100 -7.81 -0.26 -6.13
C ASN A 100 -8.94 0.76 -6.09
N PHE A 101 -9.45 0.98 -4.89
CA PHE A 101 -10.32 2.09 -4.55
C PHE A 101 -9.65 2.92 -3.47
N GLY A 102 -9.68 4.24 -3.61
CA GLY A 102 -8.98 5.13 -2.69
C GLY A 102 -9.74 6.40 -2.42
N TYR A 103 -9.44 7.00 -1.27
CA TYR A 103 -10.00 8.28 -0.86
C TYR A 103 -8.99 9.39 -1.13
N ASN A 104 -9.33 10.35 -1.98
CA ASN A 104 -8.47 11.49 -2.28
C ASN A 104 -8.66 12.58 -1.22
N ILE A 105 -7.63 12.83 -0.42
CA ILE A 105 -7.72 13.75 0.72
C ILE A 105 -7.92 15.22 0.28
N GLY A 106 -7.40 15.59 -0.89
CA GLY A 106 -7.46 16.96 -1.41
C GLY A 106 -8.82 17.30 -2.02
N THR A 107 -9.51 16.32 -2.59
CA THR A 107 -10.81 16.54 -3.24
C THR A 107 -11.99 15.98 -2.45
N GLY A 108 -11.73 15.11 -1.47
CA GLY A 108 -12.73 14.48 -0.63
C GLY A 108 -13.55 13.38 -1.31
N ASN A 109 -13.08 12.85 -2.45
CA ASN A 109 -13.80 11.85 -3.24
C ASN A 109 -13.24 10.44 -3.06
N ILE A 110 -14.09 9.44 -3.29
CA ILE A 110 -13.68 8.04 -3.44
C ILE A 110 -13.57 7.76 -4.94
N ASP A 111 -12.39 7.34 -5.37
CA ASP A 111 -12.07 7.10 -6.76
C ASP A 111 -11.58 5.66 -6.98
N PHE A 112 -11.80 5.12 -8.17
CA PHE A 112 -11.31 3.82 -8.58
C PHE A 112 -10.02 3.98 -9.40
N GLY A 113 -9.10 3.04 -9.27
CA GLY A 113 -7.85 3.04 -10.04
C GLY A 113 -7.43 1.65 -10.49
N LEU A 114 -6.70 1.62 -11.60
CA LEU A 114 -5.97 0.45 -12.07
C LEU A 114 -4.50 0.79 -12.16
N GLY A 115 -3.65 -0.10 -11.65
CA GLY A 115 -2.23 0.16 -11.53
C GLY A 115 -1.39 -1.07 -11.70
N GLY A 116 -0.10 -0.83 -11.60
CA GLY A 116 0.90 -1.87 -11.55
C GLY A 116 2.25 -1.30 -11.19
N GLY A 117 3.14 -2.19 -10.80
CA GLY A 117 4.44 -1.78 -10.34
C GLY A 117 5.36 -2.94 -10.09
N PHE A 118 6.46 -2.61 -9.44
CA PHE A 118 7.46 -3.58 -9.02
C PHE A 118 7.23 -3.89 -7.55
N VAL A 119 7.16 -5.17 -7.25
CA VAL A 119 7.17 -5.67 -5.88
C VAL A 119 8.49 -6.39 -5.69
N ASN A 120 9.17 -6.11 -4.59
CA ASN A 120 10.37 -6.87 -4.27
C ASN A 120 9.93 -8.25 -3.76
N SER A 121 9.57 -9.15 -4.67
CA SER A 121 9.26 -10.54 -4.34
C SER A 121 10.55 -11.27 -3.99
N ARG A 122 10.56 -12.01 -2.88
CA ARG A 122 11.65 -12.95 -2.57
C ARG A 122 11.41 -14.21 -3.41
N ASP A 123 12.50 -14.81 -3.87
CA ASP A 123 12.44 -16.01 -4.70
C ASP A 123 11.88 -17.24 -3.99
#